data_AF-A0A8T4UJ14-F1
#
_entry.id   AF-A0A8T4UJ14-F1
#
_cell.length_a   1.000
_cell.length_b   1.000
_cell.length_c   1.000
_cell.angle_alpha   90.00
_cell.angle_beta   90.00
_cell.angle_gamma   90.00
#
_symmetry.space_group_name_H-M   'P 1'
#
loop_
_entity.id
_entity.type
_entity.pdbx_description
1 polymer ?
#
loop_
_entity_poly.entity_id
_entity_poly.type
_entity_poly.pdbx_seq_one_letter_code
_entity_poly.pdbx_strand_id
1 'polypeptide(L)'
;MVLFNETLGSGLAEISNSSAAAFALDYGRQLPSLALQGNFFALVLVCIFGWVLMVVLNKLTGVLLQLIRHTFVFIITGFGALFFFLEFRRRLAGGLTTETLVFGALGLAVSVVGLLFAVYAVVMKVREARSPWPKRSYDQANALPVEMPEEPEPPRNLGEFSDIFTNVKDTSLFSALAFMVVGQFGVFSTETFSAPTAMTGFIFLVAFLIAAMVFIRQSYKRYMLGVTHLIVTFVVGVILSIFLGSAWAQLPLTTLLSGAYFTTSSLVALISGMALSIFAGSKT
;
A
#
# COMPACT_ATOMS: atom_id res chain seq x y z
N MET A 1 47.82 -55.74 25.21
CA MET A 1 48.57 -54.52 24.81
C MET A 1 47.84 -53.91 23.62
N VAL A 2 46.67 -53.31 23.88
CA VAL A 2 45.74 -52.77 22.88
C VAL A 2 45.19 -51.48 23.47
N LEU A 3 45.90 -50.37 23.30
CA LEU A 3 45.45 -49.04 23.73
C LEU A 3 46.32 -47.99 23.00
N PHE A 4 46.16 -47.83 21.68
CA PHE A 4 46.76 -46.68 20.95
C PHE A 4 46.20 -46.60 19.51
N ASN A 5 44.88 -46.42 19.31
CA ASN A 5 44.41 -46.04 17.97
C ASN A 5 43.03 -45.36 17.81
N GLU A 6 42.50 -44.65 18.81
CA GLU A 6 41.18 -43.96 18.63
C GLU A 6 41.15 -42.46 18.93
N THR A 7 42.26 -41.84 19.36
CA THR A 7 42.24 -40.42 19.79
C THR A 7 42.77 -39.41 18.77
N LEU A 8 43.19 -39.83 17.58
CA LEU A 8 43.74 -38.92 16.55
C LEU A 8 42.72 -38.54 15.44
N GLY A 9 41.56 -39.18 15.38
CA GLY A 9 40.55 -38.96 14.33
C GLY A 9 39.57 -37.82 14.61
N SER A 10 39.29 -37.50 15.87
CA SER A 10 38.28 -36.48 16.25
C SER A 10 38.86 -35.06 16.40
N GLY A 11 40.15 -34.92 16.73
CA GLY A 11 40.81 -33.63 16.92
C GLY A 11 41.14 -32.87 15.63
N LEU A 12 41.21 -33.55 14.48
CA LEU A 12 41.51 -32.90 13.19
C LEU A 12 40.27 -32.31 12.50
N ALA A 13 39.06 -32.75 12.85
CA ALA A 13 37.82 -32.23 12.29
C ALA A 13 37.35 -30.93 12.99
N GLU A 14 37.67 -30.73 14.27
CA GLU A 14 37.27 -29.51 15.01
C GLU A 14 38.20 -28.30 14.76
N ILE A 15 39.48 -28.54 14.41
CA ILE A 15 40.45 -27.45 14.12
C ILE A 15 40.25 -26.86 12.71
N SER A 16 39.66 -27.62 11.78
CA SER A 16 39.40 -27.17 10.41
C SER A 16 38.21 -26.21 10.29
N ASN A 17 37.15 -26.39 11.08
CA ASN A 17 35.93 -25.57 10.95
C ASN A 17 36.07 -24.18 11.62
N SER A 18 36.83 -24.10 12.71
CA SER A 18 37.12 -22.84 13.40
C SER A 18 38.08 -21.94 12.59
N SER A 19 39.05 -22.54 11.89
CA SER A 19 40.01 -21.81 11.04
C SER A 19 39.40 -21.32 9.72
N ALA A 20 38.54 -22.11 9.08
CA ALA A 20 37.88 -21.71 7.83
C ALA A 20 36.88 -20.56 8.04
N ALA A 21 36.07 -20.62 9.10
CA ALA A 21 35.13 -19.54 9.43
C ALA A 21 35.86 -18.25 9.86
N ALA A 22 36.94 -18.37 10.63
CA ALA A 22 37.78 -17.23 11.01
C ALA A 22 38.46 -16.60 9.79
N PHE A 23 39.00 -17.42 8.88
CA PHE A 23 39.57 -16.96 7.62
C PHE A 23 38.52 -16.27 6.74
N ALA A 24 37.33 -16.85 6.59
CA ALA A 24 36.24 -16.24 5.81
C ALA A 24 35.76 -14.91 6.39
N LEU A 25 35.70 -14.78 7.72
CA LEU A 25 35.35 -13.53 8.40
C LEU A 25 36.43 -12.46 8.24
N ASP A 26 37.70 -12.83 8.39
CA ASP A 26 38.82 -11.90 8.24
C ASP A 26 38.97 -11.43 6.78
N TYR A 27 38.90 -12.38 5.84
CA TYR A 27 38.86 -12.07 4.41
C TYR A 27 37.63 -11.22 4.03
N GLY A 28 36.47 -11.53 4.63
CA GLY A 28 35.23 -10.78 4.45
C GLY A 28 35.34 -9.30 4.85
N ARG A 29 36.11 -9.00 5.91
CA ARG A 29 36.36 -7.62 6.36
C ARG A 29 37.35 -6.87 5.46
N GLN A 30 38.29 -7.58 4.87
CA GLN A 30 39.33 -7.00 4.00
C GLN A 30 38.87 -6.86 2.53
N LEU A 31 37.77 -7.51 2.14
CA LEU A 31 37.19 -7.47 0.79
C LEU A 31 37.01 -6.06 0.21
N PRO A 32 36.44 -5.06 0.94
CA PRO A 32 36.26 -3.71 0.41
C PRO A 32 37.59 -3.04 0.07
N SER A 33 38.61 -3.19 0.94
CA SER A 33 39.93 -2.63 0.70
C SER A 33 40.67 -3.31 -0.46
N LEU A 34 40.55 -4.64 -0.60
CA LEU A 34 41.16 -5.41 -1.68
C LEU A 34 40.52 -5.10 -3.03
N ALA A 35 39.20 -4.87 -3.07
CA ALA A 35 38.48 -4.49 -4.28
C ALA A 35 38.88 -3.07 -4.76
N LEU A 36 39.05 -2.12 -3.84
CA LEU A 36 39.52 -0.75 -4.14
C LEU A 36 40.96 -0.72 -4.67
N GLN A 37 41.78 -1.71 -4.29
CA GLN A 37 43.15 -1.89 -4.79
C GLN A 37 43.21 -2.56 -6.16
N GLY A 38 42.06 -2.88 -6.79
CA GLY A 38 42.00 -3.48 -8.12
C GLY A 38 42.25 -4.98 -8.16
N ASN A 39 42.16 -5.69 -7.03
CA ASN A 39 42.25 -7.15 -7.03
C ASN A 39 41.01 -7.75 -7.71
N PHE A 40 41.22 -8.39 -8.86
CA PHE A 40 40.16 -8.96 -9.69
C PHE A 40 39.27 -9.95 -8.93
N PHE A 41 39.86 -10.82 -8.10
CA PHE A 41 39.10 -11.83 -7.36
C PHE A 41 38.22 -11.19 -6.27
N ALA A 42 38.74 -10.19 -5.55
CA ALA A 42 37.97 -9.43 -4.57
C ALA A 42 36.81 -8.66 -5.23
N LEU A 43 37.05 -8.08 -6.41
CA LEU A 43 36.03 -7.36 -7.18
C LEU A 43 34.88 -8.28 -7.60
N VAL A 44 35.18 -9.47 -8.14
CA VAL A 44 34.18 -10.47 -8.51
C VAL A 44 33.37 -10.91 -7.29
N LEU A 45 34.03 -11.15 -6.15
CA LEU A 45 33.33 -11.51 -4.90
C LEU A 45 32.39 -10.40 -4.41
N VAL A 46 32.82 -9.14 -4.43
CA VAL A 46 31.97 -7.99 -4.05
C VAL A 46 30.75 -7.90 -4.97
N CYS A 47 30.91 -8.13 -6.28
CA CYS A 47 29.78 -8.15 -7.22
C CYS A 47 28.79 -9.28 -6.92
N ILE A 48 29.28 -10.49 -6.60
CA ILE A 48 28.43 -11.63 -6.24
C ILE A 48 27.66 -11.33 -4.93
N PHE A 49 28.34 -10.83 -3.90
CA PHE A 49 27.68 -10.45 -2.65
C PHE A 49 26.68 -9.31 -2.84
N GLY A 50 27.00 -8.31 -3.66
CA GLY A 50 26.10 -7.23 -4.01
C GLY A 50 24.83 -7.75 -4.72
N TRP A 51 24.98 -8.70 -5.64
CA TRP A 51 23.85 -9.34 -6.31
C TRP A 51 22.99 -10.14 -5.33
N VAL A 52 23.60 -10.98 -4.48
CA VAL A 52 22.87 -11.74 -3.45
C VAL A 52 22.13 -10.80 -2.50
N LEU A 53 22.79 -9.72 -2.05
CA LEU A 53 22.18 -8.71 -1.19
C LEU A 53 20.98 -8.04 -1.87
N MET A 54 21.09 -7.70 -3.16
CA MET A 54 20.00 -7.13 -3.93
C MET A 54 18.80 -8.09 -4.05
N VAL A 55 19.05 -9.38 -4.28
CA VAL A 55 17.99 -10.42 -4.31
C VAL A 55 17.32 -10.57 -2.95
N VAL A 56 18.11 -10.59 -1.86
CA VAL A 56 17.60 -10.67 -0.49
C VAL A 56 16.75 -9.45 -0.16
N LEU A 57 17.23 -8.24 -0.47
CA LEU A 57 16.48 -7.00 -0.28
C LEU A 57 15.17 -7.01 -1.07
N ASN A 58 15.20 -7.39 -2.36
CA ASN A 58 14.00 -7.47 -3.18
C ASN A 58 12.95 -8.43 -2.59
N LYS A 59 13.40 -9.59 -2.09
CA LYS A 59 12.51 -10.57 -1.45
C LYS A 59 11.96 -10.06 -0.11
N LEU A 60 12.78 -9.38 0.67
CA LEU A 60 12.37 -8.70 1.91
C LEU A 60 11.33 -7.60 1.64
N THR A 61 11.52 -6.81 0.59
CA THR A 61 10.56 -5.77 0.18
C THR A 61 9.20 -6.37 -0.16
N GLY A 62 9.15 -7.51 -0.86
CA GLY A 62 7.90 -8.21 -1.16
C GLY A 62 7.16 -8.68 0.10
N VAL A 63 7.88 -9.30 1.04
CA VAL A 63 7.32 -9.75 2.32
C VAL A 63 6.87 -8.55 3.17
N LEU A 64 7.67 -7.48 3.22
CA LEU A 64 7.35 -6.26 3.94
C LEU A 64 6.07 -5.61 3.40
N LEU A 65 5.93 -5.49 2.07
CA LEU A 65 4.74 -4.90 1.44
C LEU A 65 3.48 -5.71 1.77
N GLN A 66 3.61 -7.04 1.79
CA GLN A 66 2.50 -7.94 2.12
C GLN A 66 2.13 -7.87 3.60
N LEU A 67 3.11 -7.74 4.49
CA LEU A 67 2.90 -7.54 5.93
C LEU A 67 2.20 -6.20 6.20
N ILE A 68 2.71 -5.10 5.61
CA ILE A 68 2.13 -3.76 5.73
C ILE A 68 0.66 -3.78 5.34
N ARG A 69 0.31 -4.34 4.17
CA ARG A 69 -1.07 -4.32 3.68
C ARG A 69 -2.08 -4.99 4.62
N HIS A 70 -1.67 -5.98 5.41
CA HIS A 70 -2.57 -6.72 6.29
C HIS A 70 -2.54 -6.23 7.73
N THR A 71 -1.36 -5.87 8.21
CA THR A 71 -1.21 -5.25 9.52
C THR A 71 -1.94 -3.91 9.56
N PHE A 72 -1.92 -3.11 8.50
CA PHE A 72 -2.67 -1.84 8.47
C PHE A 72 -4.18 -2.01 8.58
N VAL A 73 -4.78 -2.94 7.82
CA VAL A 73 -6.24 -3.18 7.91
C VAL A 73 -6.60 -3.66 9.32
N PHE A 74 -5.83 -4.59 9.88
CA PHE A 74 -6.04 -5.08 11.23
C PHE A 74 -5.93 -3.97 12.28
N ILE A 75 -4.91 -3.13 12.18
CA ILE A 75 -4.70 -1.97 13.06
C ILE A 75 -5.87 -0.99 12.93
N ILE A 76 -6.24 -0.57 11.72
CA ILE A 76 -7.32 0.41 11.51
C ILE A 76 -8.64 -0.11 12.06
N THR A 77 -9.00 -1.37 11.77
CA THR A 77 -10.24 -1.97 12.30
C THR A 77 -10.19 -2.10 13.83
N GLY A 78 -9.04 -2.47 14.40
CA GLY A 78 -8.86 -2.58 15.85
C GLY A 78 -8.97 -1.22 16.55
N PHE A 79 -8.30 -0.19 16.03
CA PHE A 79 -8.40 1.18 16.55
C PHE A 79 -9.81 1.74 16.39
N GLY A 80 -10.47 1.51 15.25
CA GLY A 80 -11.86 1.94 15.04
C GLY A 80 -12.81 1.34 16.08
N ALA A 81 -12.67 0.04 16.37
CA ALA A 81 -13.46 -0.63 17.41
C ALA A 81 -13.15 -0.07 18.82
N LEU A 82 -11.88 0.21 19.11
CA LEU A 82 -11.47 0.82 20.38
C LEU A 82 -12.05 2.23 20.56
N PHE A 83 -11.93 3.08 19.55
CA PHE A 83 -12.48 4.45 19.57
C PHE A 83 -13.99 4.44 19.73
N PHE A 84 -14.68 3.56 19.01
CA PHE A 84 -16.12 3.35 19.19
C PHE A 84 -16.45 2.98 20.63
N PHE A 85 -15.71 2.04 21.22
CA PHE A 85 -15.95 1.60 22.60
C PHE A 85 -15.72 2.72 23.62
N LEU A 86 -14.68 3.54 23.43
CA LEU A 86 -14.39 4.69 24.28
C LEU A 86 -15.50 5.75 24.19
N GLU A 87 -15.94 6.10 22.98
CA GLU A 87 -17.01 7.07 22.77
C GLU A 87 -18.37 6.53 23.27
N PHE A 88 -18.63 5.25 23.07
CA PHE A 88 -19.82 4.58 23.61
C PHE A 88 -19.84 4.61 25.13
N ARG A 89 -18.71 4.34 25.79
CA ARG A 89 -18.57 4.46 27.25
C ARG A 89 -18.83 5.90 27.72
N ARG A 90 -18.32 6.90 26.98
CA ARG A 90 -18.52 8.32 27.28
C ARG A 90 -20.00 8.70 27.18
N ARG A 91 -20.72 8.20 26.17
CA ARG A 91 -22.16 8.43 25.99
C ARG A 91 -23.02 7.70 27.01
N LEU A 92 -22.65 6.47 27.39
CA LEU A 92 -23.28 5.73 28.49
C LEU A 92 -23.21 6.49 29.82
N ALA A 93 -22.10 7.18 30.09
CA ALA A 93 -21.96 8.01 31.29
C ALA A 93 -22.91 9.23 31.30
N GLY A 94 -23.40 9.66 30.13
CA GLY A 94 -24.40 10.72 29.98
C GLY A 94 -25.85 10.27 30.19
N GLY A 95 -26.09 8.97 30.40
CA GLY A 95 -27.41 8.40 30.63
C GLY A 95 -27.87 7.46 29.51
N LEU A 96 -28.74 6.51 29.87
CA LEU A 96 -29.26 5.49 28.95
C LEU A 96 -30.47 6.02 28.17
N THR A 97 -30.21 6.79 27.12
CA THR A 97 -31.25 7.24 26.20
C THR A 97 -31.47 6.22 25.07
N THR A 98 -32.65 6.23 24.46
CA THR A 98 -32.99 5.34 23.33
C THR A 98 -32.01 5.51 22.17
N GLU A 99 -31.52 6.72 21.94
CA GLU A 99 -30.50 7.03 20.93
C GLU A 99 -29.17 6.32 21.24
N THR A 100 -28.68 6.41 22.49
CA THR A 100 -27.45 5.73 22.91
C THR A 100 -27.57 4.21 22.77
N LEU A 101 -28.75 3.65 23.03
CA LEU A 101 -29.01 2.22 22.86
C LEU A 101 -28.95 1.78 21.38
N VAL A 102 -29.61 2.53 20.49
CA VAL A 102 -29.66 2.22 19.05
C VAL A 102 -28.29 2.40 18.39
N PHE A 103 -27.59 3.52 18.67
CA PHE A 103 -26.24 3.75 18.15
C PHE A 103 -25.22 2.77 18.74
N GLY A 104 -25.38 2.39 20.00
CA GLY A 104 -24.60 1.35 20.65
C GLY A 104 -24.75 0.01 19.94
N ALA A 105 -25.98 -0.46 19.75
CA ALA A 105 -26.26 -1.74 19.11
C ALA A 105 -25.75 -1.80 17.65
N LEU A 106 -25.97 -0.73 16.88
CA LEU A 106 -25.49 -0.63 15.50
C LEU A 106 -23.95 -0.64 15.42
N GLY A 107 -23.28 0.16 16.25
CA GLY A 107 -21.82 0.22 16.25
C GLY A 107 -21.15 -1.07 16.74
N LEU A 108 -21.77 -1.77 17.69
CA LEU A 108 -21.34 -3.09 18.15
C LEU A 108 -21.49 -4.13 17.03
N ALA A 109 -22.62 -4.14 16.32
CA ALA A 109 -22.83 -5.02 15.17
C ALA A 109 -21.79 -4.78 14.06
N VAL A 110 -21.52 -3.51 13.71
CA VAL A 110 -20.51 -3.15 12.70
C VAL A 110 -19.11 -3.56 13.15
N SER A 111 -18.76 -3.37 14.42
CA SER A 111 -17.45 -3.75 14.98
C SER A 111 -17.24 -5.27 14.96
N VAL A 112 -18.27 -6.04 15.32
CA VAL A 112 -18.22 -7.51 15.29
C VAL A 112 -18.05 -8.01 13.87
N VAL A 113 -18.83 -7.48 12.92
CA VAL A 113 -18.70 -7.85 11.50
C VAL A 113 -17.31 -7.48 10.96
N GLY A 114 -16.81 -6.29 11.26
CA GLY A 114 -15.46 -5.86 10.87
C GLY A 114 -14.36 -6.76 11.43
N LEU A 115 -14.47 -7.16 12.70
CA LEU A 115 -13.54 -8.08 13.34
C LEU A 115 -13.58 -9.47 12.68
N LEU A 116 -14.78 -9.98 12.38
CA LEU A 116 -14.95 -11.27 11.71
C LEU A 116 -14.34 -11.25 10.30
N PHE A 117 -14.50 -10.17 9.54
CA PHE A 117 -13.85 -10.00 8.23
C PHE A 117 -12.32 -9.95 8.35
N ALA A 118 -11.80 -9.22 9.34
CA ALA A 118 -10.35 -9.14 9.57
C ALA A 118 -9.75 -10.52 9.92
N VAL A 119 -10.40 -11.27 10.82
CA VAL A 119 -10.00 -12.63 11.18
C VAL A 119 -10.12 -13.57 9.98
N TYR A 120 -11.24 -13.52 9.24
CA TYR A 120 -11.44 -14.34 8.06
C TYR A 120 -10.38 -14.10 6.99
N ALA A 121 -10.01 -12.85 6.72
CA ALA A 121 -8.97 -12.49 5.76
C ALA A 121 -7.60 -13.08 6.15
N VAL A 122 -7.26 -13.06 7.44
CA VAL A 122 -6.01 -13.66 7.95
C VAL A 122 -6.04 -15.18 7.84
N VAL A 123 -7.14 -15.81 8.25
CA VAL A 123 -7.30 -17.28 8.23
C VAL A 123 -7.31 -17.84 6.81
N MET A 124 -8.02 -17.19 5.88
CA MET A 124 -8.02 -17.57 4.45
C MET A 124 -6.60 -17.59 3.90
N LYS A 125 -5.79 -16.56 4.19
CA LYS A 125 -4.39 -16.51 3.72
C LYS A 125 -3.49 -17.59 4.30
N VAL A 126 -3.65 -17.93 5.57
CA VAL A 126 -2.90 -19.04 6.20
C VAL A 126 -3.31 -20.39 5.57
N ARG A 127 -4.61 -20.58 5.31
CA ARG A 127 -5.13 -21.77 4.63
C ARG A 127 -4.62 -21.87 3.20
N GLU A 128 -4.61 -20.75 2.49
CA GLU A 128 -4.13 -20.60 1.13
C GLU A 128 -2.62 -20.82 0.98
N ALA A 129 -1.83 -20.61 2.04
CA ALA A 129 -0.40 -20.92 2.08
C ALA A 129 -0.12 -22.42 2.31
N ARG A 130 -1.12 -23.22 2.71
CA ARG A 130 -1.04 -24.67 2.92
C ARG A 130 -1.67 -25.52 1.80
N SER A 131 -2.31 -24.90 0.81
CA SER A 131 -2.89 -25.62 -0.33
C SER A 131 -1.80 -26.05 -1.32
N PRO A 132 -1.71 -27.34 -1.72
CA PRO A 132 -0.73 -27.83 -2.70
C PRO A 132 -1.11 -27.56 -4.16
N TRP A 133 -2.22 -26.88 -4.42
CA TRP A 133 -2.62 -26.53 -5.79
C TRP A 133 -1.82 -25.33 -6.28
N PRO A 134 -1.17 -25.41 -7.46
CA PRO A 134 -0.42 -24.31 -8.02
C PRO A 134 -1.39 -23.16 -8.28
N LYS A 135 -1.29 -22.11 -7.46
CA LYS A 135 -1.99 -20.87 -7.72
C LYS A 135 -1.48 -20.36 -9.07
N ARG A 136 -2.39 -20.21 -10.04
CA ARG A 136 -2.24 -19.20 -11.10
C ARG A 136 -2.10 -17.88 -10.36
N SER A 137 -0.85 -17.52 -10.10
CA SER A 137 -0.53 -16.30 -9.39
C SER A 137 -0.98 -15.16 -10.29
N TYR A 138 -1.62 -14.17 -9.69
CA TYR A 138 -1.81 -12.84 -10.28
C TYR A 138 -0.45 -12.20 -10.66
N ASP A 139 0.67 -12.85 -10.29
CA ASP A 139 2.04 -12.54 -10.70
C ASP A 139 2.46 -13.13 -12.08
N GLN A 140 1.66 -14.00 -12.70
CA GLN A 140 1.93 -14.52 -14.06
C GLN A 140 1.40 -13.64 -15.20
N ALA A 141 0.84 -12.46 -14.90
CA ALA A 141 0.52 -11.45 -15.91
C ALA A 141 1.74 -10.57 -16.30
N ASN A 142 2.92 -10.80 -15.70
CA ASN A 142 4.17 -10.09 -16.01
C ASN A 142 5.24 -10.96 -16.68
N ALA A 143 4.90 -12.18 -17.14
CA ALA A 143 5.75 -12.90 -18.07
C ALA A 143 5.22 -12.62 -19.49
N LEU A 144 6.03 -11.91 -20.28
CA LEU A 144 6.00 -11.63 -21.72
C LEU A 144 4.75 -12.10 -22.53
N PRO A 145 4.23 -11.25 -23.44
CA PRO A 145 2.96 -11.49 -24.11
C PRO A 145 3.01 -12.72 -25.00
N VAL A 146 2.12 -13.68 -24.73
CA VAL A 146 1.58 -14.53 -25.80
C VAL A 146 0.46 -13.71 -26.43
N GLU A 147 0.73 -13.13 -27.59
CA GLU A 147 -0.30 -12.55 -28.46
C GLU A 147 -1.34 -13.64 -28.76
N MET A 148 -2.51 -13.55 -28.16
CA MET A 148 -3.70 -14.19 -28.69
C MET A 148 -4.47 -13.16 -29.53
N PRO A 149 -5.02 -13.54 -30.70
CA PRO A 149 -5.59 -12.61 -31.65
C PRO A 149 -6.79 -11.88 -31.06
N GLU A 150 -6.79 -10.55 -31.18
CA GLU A 150 -7.91 -9.66 -30.82
C GLU A 150 -9.17 -10.00 -31.63
N GLU A 151 -10.26 -10.31 -30.93
CA GLU A 151 -11.60 -10.27 -31.48
C GLU A 151 -12.08 -8.80 -31.48
N PRO A 152 -12.50 -8.22 -32.62
CA PRO A 152 -12.77 -6.79 -32.71
C PRO A 152 -14.15 -6.45 -32.14
N GLU A 153 -14.19 -5.68 -31.05
CA GLU A 153 -15.44 -5.13 -30.52
C GLU A 153 -15.86 -3.82 -31.23
N PRO A 154 -17.17 -3.59 -31.42
CA PRO A 154 -17.71 -2.54 -32.28
C PRO A 154 -17.57 -1.13 -31.67
N PRO A 155 -17.56 -0.07 -32.51
CA PRO A 155 -17.35 1.30 -32.06
C PRO A 155 -18.54 1.82 -31.25
N ARG A 156 -18.26 2.31 -30.03
CA ARG A 156 -19.24 3.02 -29.19
C ARG A 156 -19.20 4.53 -29.42
N ASN A 157 -20.40 5.11 -29.59
CA ASN A 157 -20.64 6.52 -29.86
C ASN A 157 -20.51 7.39 -28.59
N LEU A 158 -20.06 8.64 -28.78
CA LEU A 158 -19.77 9.69 -27.78
C LEU A 158 -20.97 10.19 -26.91
N GLY A 159 -22.10 9.48 -26.89
CA GLY A 159 -23.29 9.84 -26.10
C GLY A 159 -23.33 9.28 -24.66
N GLU A 160 -22.35 8.48 -24.25
CA GLU A 160 -22.39 7.65 -23.02
C GLU A 160 -21.96 8.36 -21.71
N PHE A 161 -22.17 9.67 -21.53
CA PHE A 161 -21.87 10.29 -20.21
C PHE A 161 -22.83 9.84 -19.09
N SER A 162 -24.07 9.47 -19.42
CA SER A 162 -25.03 8.91 -18.46
C SER A 162 -24.75 7.46 -18.12
N ASP A 163 -24.06 6.72 -19.00
CA ASP A 163 -23.79 5.29 -18.80
C ASP A 163 -22.60 5.01 -17.87
N ILE A 164 -21.79 6.02 -17.59
CA ILE A 164 -20.66 5.94 -16.65
C ILE A 164 -21.16 5.75 -15.19
N PHE A 165 -22.33 6.28 -14.85
CA PHE A 165 -22.93 6.09 -13.52
C PHE A 165 -23.79 4.82 -13.41
N THR A 166 -24.27 4.28 -14.53
CA THR A 166 -25.11 3.06 -14.54
C THR A 166 -24.27 1.78 -14.73
N ASN A 167 -23.10 1.86 -15.40
CA ASN A 167 -22.14 0.75 -15.50
C ASN A 167 -21.10 0.76 -14.37
N VAL A 168 -21.56 0.70 -13.12
CA VAL A 168 -20.71 0.49 -11.90
C VAL A 168 -20.07 -0.92 -11.87
N LYS A 169 -20.08 -1.65 -12.99
CA LYS A 169 -19.48 -2.97 -13.14
C LYS A 169 -17.98 -2.91 -13.47
N ASP A 170 -17.45 -1.74 -13.80
CA ASP A 170 -16.02 -1.53 -13.97
C ASP A 170 -15.34 -1.59 -12.60
N THR A 171 -14.84 -2.80 -12.29
CA THR A 171 -14.11 -3.13 -11.05
C THR A 171 -12.94 -2.16 -10.78
N SER A 172 -12.42 -1.54 -11.84
CA SER A 172 -11.36 -0.53 -11.84
C SER A 172 -11.76 0.76 -11.13
N LEU A 173 -12.95 1.31 -11.41
CA LEU A 173 -13.47 2.55 -10.84
C LEU A 173 -13.79 2.37 -9.35
N PHE A 174 -14.41 1.26 -8.98
CA PHE A 174 -14.70 0.96 -7.58
C PHE A 174 -13.40 0.80 -6.76
N SER A 175 -12.41 0.11 -7.32
CA SER A 175 -11.08 0.00 -6.71
C SER A 175 -10.44 1.39 -6.53
N ALA A 176 -10.44 2.20 -7.59
CA ALA A 176 -9.89 3.56 -7.56
C ALA A 176 -10.56 4.40 -6.45
N LEU A 177 -11.89 4.40 -6.35
CA LEU A 177 -12.63 5.10 -5.30
C LEU A 177 -12.36 4.54 -3.89
N ALA A 178 -12.21 3.24 -3.72
CA ALA A 178 -11.83 2.67 -2.43
C ALA A 178 -10.43 3.16 -1.99
N PHE A 179 -9.48 3.21 -2.92
CA PHE A 179 -8.14 3.76 -2.65
C PHE A 179 -8.15 5.27 -2.39
N MET A 180 -9.04 6.03 -3.06
CA MET A 180 -9.28 7.45 -2.74
C MET A 180 -9.68 7.61 -1.27
N VAL A 181 -10.69 6.86 -0.83
CA VAL A 181 -11.19 6.91 0.55
C VAL A 181 -10.08 6.59 1.54
N VAL A 182 -9.36 5.48 1.33
CA VAL A 182 -8.22 5.09 2.18
C VAL A 182 -7.13 6.17 2.21
N GLY A 183 -6.82 6.78 1.06
CA GLY A 183 -5.82 7.85 0.96
C GLY A 183 -6.20 9.10 1.75
N GLN A 184 -7.45 9.56 1.62
CA GLN A 184 -7.92 10.75 2.34
C GLN A 184 -8.00 10.51 3.85
N PHE A 185 -8.55 9.37 4.28
CA PHE A 185 -8.56 8.99 5.70
C PHE A 185 -7.15 8.88 6.27
N GLY A 186 -6.20 8.34 5.50
CA GLY A 186 -4.79 8.28 5.88
C GLY A 186 -4.23 9.66 6.21
N VAL A 187 -4.45 10.65 5.36
CA VAL A 187 -3.97 12.03 5.58
C VAL A 187 -4.60 12.69 6.80
N PHE A 188 -5.90 12.50 7.03
CA PHE A 188 -6.57 13.05 8.22
C PHE A 188 -6.25 12.30 9.52
N SER A 189 -5.70 11.10 9.44
CA SER A 189 -5.29 10.30 10.60
C SER A 189 -3.86 10.59 11.08
N THR A 190 -3.08 11.35 10.31
CA THR A 190 -1.68 11.69 10.63
C THR A 190 -1.44 13.19 10.63
N GLU A 191 -0.41 13.65 11.34
CA GLU A 191 0.04 15.03 11.23
C GLU A 191 0.59 15.27 9.83
N THR A 192 -0.08 16.14 9.06
CA THR A 192 0.31 16.46 7.69
C THR A 192 0.67 17.93 7.56
N PHE A 193 1.82 18.18 6.92
CA PHE A 193 2.29 19.52 6.63
C PHE A 193 1.49 20.11 5.46
N SER A 194 0.69 21.12 5.78
CA SER A 194 -0.09 21.84 4.79
C SER A 194 0.76 22.94 4.13
N ALA A 195 0.35 23.40 2.94
CA ALA A 195 1.08 24.45 2.25
C ALA A 195 1.07 25.77 3.06
N PRO A 196 2.20 26.50 3.13
CA PRO A 196 2.31 27.72 3.93
C PRO A 196 1.45 28.88 3.41
N THR A 197 1.10 28.86 2.12
CA THR A 197 0.22 29.86 1.50
C THR A 197 -0.73 29.20 0.51
N ALA A 198 -1.89 29.82 0.30
CA ALA A 198 -2.90 29.31 -0.63
C ALA A 198 -2.36 29.21 -2.06
N MET A 199 -1.52 30.17 -2.46
CA MET A 199 -0.85 30.17 -3.76
C MET A 199 0.08 28.97 -3.92
N THR A 200 0.87 28.65 -2.89
CA THR A 200 1.73 27.45 -2.89
C THR A 200 0.90 26.18 -3.03
N GLY A 201 -0.19 26.05 -2.27
CA GLY A 201 -1.08 24.88 -2.36
C GLY A 201 -1.72 24.73 -3.73
N PHE A 202 -2.17 25.84 -4.32
CA PHE A 202 -2.71 25.84 -5.68
C PHE A 202 -1.67 25.40 -6.73
N ILE A 203 -0.43 25.89 -6.64
CA ILE A 203 0.66 25.48 -7.52
C ILE A 203 0.90 23.96 -7.41
N PHE A 204 0.91 23.40 -6.19
CA PHE A 204 1.05 21.96 -5.98
C PHE A 204 -0.09 21.16 -6.62
N LEU A 205 -1.33 21.61 -6.50
CA LEU A 205 -2.47 20.97 -7.15
C LEU A 205 -2.32 20.96 -8.67
N VAL A 206 -1.95 22.10 -9.27
CA VAL A 206 -1.77 22.21 -10.72
C VAL A 206 -0.61 21.33 -11.19
N ALA A 207 0.53 21.35 -10.50
CA ALA A 207 1.67 20.49 -10.79
C ALA A 207 1.30 19.00 -10.71
N PHE A 208 0.52 18.62 -9.69
CA PHE A 208 -0.02 17.27 -9.56
C PHE A 208 -0.91 16.89 -10.74
N LEU A 209 -1.86 17.75 -11.14
CA LEU A 209 -2.76 17.47 -12.26
C LEU A 209 -1.98 17.28 -13.57
N ILE A 210 -0.95 18.07 -13.81
CA ILE A 210 -0.06 17.91 -14.97
C ILE A 210 0.66 16.55 -14.90
N ALA A 211 1.25 16.21 -13.75
CA ALA A 211 1.92 14.94 -13.56
C ALA A 211 0.96 13.74 -13.73
N ALA A 212 -0.26 13.85 -13.23
CA ALA A 212 -1.31 12.85 -13.39
C ALA A 212 -1.67 12.65 -14.87
N MET A 213 -1.78 13.73 -15.65
CA MET A 213 -2.04 13.64 -17.09
C MET A 213 -0.90 12.97 -17.86
N VAL A 214 0.36 13.27 -17.50
CA VAL A 214 1.53 12.57 -18.07
C VAL A 214 1.51 11.09 -17.70
N PHE A 215 1.23 10.76 -16.44
CA PHE A 215 1.11 9.39 -15.96
C PHE A 215 0.00 8.62 -16.69
N ILE A 216 -1.16 9.24 -16.90
CA ILE A 216 -2.29 8.63 -17.62
C ILE A 216 -1.89 8.31 -19.06
N ARG A 217 -1.22 9.25 -19.74
CA ARG A 217 -0.74 9.04 -21.11
C ARG A 217 0.26 7.88 -21.23
N GLN A 218 1.01 7.59 -20.16
CA GLN A 218 2.01 6.51 -20.15
C GLN A 218 1.45 5.17 -19.67
N SER A 219 0.50 5.18 -18.72
CA SER A 219 0.11 3.97 -17.97
C SER A 219 -1.21 3.38 -18.40
N TYR A 220 -2.13 4.18 -18.95
CA TYR A 220 -3.44 3.69 -19.38
C TYR A 220 -3.40 3.23 -20.83
N LYS A 221 -3.94 2.02 -21.11
CA LYS A 221 -4.13 1.54 -22.49
C LYS A 221 -5.02 2.48 -23.32
N ARG A 222 -6.05 3.04 -22.68
CA ARG A 222 -6.98 4.00 -23.29
C ARG A 222 -6.89 5.33 -22.56
N TYR A 223 -6.32 6.34 -23.22
CA TYR A 223 -6.14 7.68 -22.65
C TYR A 223 -7.44 8.28 -22.10
N MET A 224 -8.53 8.20 -22.87
CA MET A 224 -9.83 8.75 -22.45
C MET A 224 -10.38 8.10 -21.18
N LEU A 225 -10.14 6.79 -20.97
CA LEU A 225 -10.54 6.11 -19.75
C LEU A 225 -9.80 6.67 -18.53
N GLY A 226 -8.48 6.87 -18.65
CA GLY A 226 -7.69 7.46 -17.56
C GLY A 226 -8.06 8.92 -17.27
N VAL A 227 -8.40 9.70 -18.29
CA VAL A 227 -8.92 11.07 -18.11
C VAL A 227 -10.28 11.03 -17.39
N THR A 228 -11.18 10.12 -17.74
CA THR A 228 -12.45 9.93 -17.04
C THR A 228 -12.22 9.54 -15.58
N HIS A 229 -11.30 8.62 -15.30
CA HIS A 229 -10.92 8.27 -13.92
C HIS A 229 -10.41 9.49 -13.16
N LEU A 230 -9.52 10.30 -13.74
CA LEU A 230 -9.04 11.53 -13.12
C LEU A 230 -10.17 12.50 -12.79
N ILE A 231 -11.10 12.73 -13.72
CA ILE A 231 -12.23 13.65 -13.52
C ILE A 231 -13.16 13.16 -12.42
N VAL A 232 -13.60 11.89 -12.49
CA VAL A 232 -14.50 11.30 -11.49
C VAL A 232 -13.86 11.33 -10.11
N THR A 233 -12.59 10.93 -10.02
CA THR A 233 -11.85 10.90 -8.75
C THR A 233 -11.58 12.30 -8.21
N PHE A 234 -11.31 13.28 -9.06
CA PHE A 234 -11.21 14.68 -8.65
C PHE A 234 -12.52 15.18 -8.03
N VAL A 235 -13.67 14.98 -8.70
CA VAL A 235 -14.98 15.45 -8.21
C VAL A 235 -15.35 14.76 -6.89
N VAL A 236 -15.30 13.43 -6.86
CA VAL A 236 -15.61 12.66 -5.64
C VAL A 236 -14.62 12.99 -4.53
N GLY A 237 -13.35 13.14 -4.88
CA GLY A 237 -12.28 13.48 -3.96
C GLY A 237 -12.49 14.85 -3.32
N VAL A 238 -12.91 15.87 -4.08
CA VAL A 238 -13.19 17.21 -3.55
C VAL A 238 -14.33 17.14 -2.53
N ILE A 239 -15.45 16.51 -2.91
CA ILE A 239 -16.61 16.34 -2.03
C ILE A 239 -16.19 15.63 -0.74
N LEU A 240 -15.46 14.53 -0.87
CA LEU A 240 -14.99 13.75 0.26
C LEU A 240 -14.02 14.54 1.15
N SER A 241 -13.12 15.33 0.55
CA SER A 241 -12.13 16.12 1.29
C SER A 241 -12.78 17.25 2.11
N ILE A 242 -13.86 17.84 1.61
CA ILE A 242 -14.64 18.84 2.34
C ILE A 242 -15.40 18.16 3.48
N PHE A 243 -16.06 17.03 3.19
CA PHE A 243 -16.81 16.27 4.19
C PHE A 243 -15.90 15.79 5.33
N LEU A 244 -14.79 15.15 5.01
CA LEU A 244 -13.81 14.67 6.00
C LEU A 244 -13.07 15.83 6.68
N GLY A 245 -12.75 16.91 5.96
CA GLY A 245 -12.16 18.10 6.55
C GLY A 245 -13.06 18.71 7.62
N SER A 246 -14.37 18.76 7.38
CA SER A 246 -15.34 19.29 8.34
C SER A 246 -15.65 18.31 9.46
N ALA A 247 -15.97 17.06 9.13
CA ALA A 247 -16.45 16.07 10.09
C ALA A 247 -15.33 15.44 10.92
N TRP A 248 -14.13 15.27 10.35
CA TRP A 248 -13.01 14.56 10.97
C TRP A 248 -11.93 15.52 11.47
N ALA A 249 -11.46 16.42 10.60
CA ALA A 249 -10.42 17.40 10.96
C ALA A 249 -10.95 18.64 11.68
N GLN A 250 -12.27 18.73 11.90
CA GLN A 250 -12.94 19.84 12.58
C GLN A 250 -12.63 21.21 11.98
N LEU A 251 -12.33 21.27 10.68
CA LEU A 251 -12.06 22.51 9.98
C LEU A 251 -13.38 23.25 9.68
N PRO A 252 -13.44 24.58 9.89
CA PRO A 252 -14.63 25.36 9.58
C PRO A 252 -15.01 25.24 8.10
N LEU A 253 -16.31 25.09 7.82
CA LEU A 253 -16.81 25.02 6.43
C LEU A 253 -16.46 26.28 5.63
N THR A 254 -16.40 27.43 6.29
CA THR A 254 -15.97 28.70 5.69
C THR A 254 -14.52 28.67 5.21
N THR A 255 -13.64 27.95 5.90
CA THR A 255 -12.25 27.72 5.47
C THR A 255 -12.20 26.75 4.29
N LEU A 256 -12.98 25.67 4.34
CA LEU A 256 -12.99 24.62 3.31
C LEU A 256 -13.62 25.05 1.99
N LEU A 257 -14.58 25.99 2.04
CA LEU A 257 -15.27 26.53 0.86
C LEU A 257 -14.66 27.86 0.35
N SER A 258 -13.51 28.27 0.88
CA SER A 258 -12.80 29.48 0.47
C SER A 258 -11.42 29.16 -0.10
N GLY A 259 -10.71 30.18 -0.57
CA GLY A 259 -9.31 30.05 -1.01
C GLY A 259 -8.36 29.56 0.08
N ALA A 260 -8.76 29.60 1.36
CA ALA A 260 -7.99 29.02 2.45
C ALA A 260 -7.96 27.47 2.39
N TYR A 261 -8.83 26.81 1.62
CA TYR A 261 -8.79 25.37 1.38
C TYR A 261 -7.38 24.90 0.97
N PHE A 262 -6.68 25.69 0.15
CA PHE A 262 -5.36 25.35 -0.36
C PHE A 262 -4.24 25.34 0.70
N THR A 263 -4.49 25.85 1.91
CA THR A 263 -3.56 25.81 3.05
C THR A 263 -3.92 24.75 4.08
N THR A 264 -4.88 23.87 3.77
CA THR A 264 -5.38 22.87 4.73
C THR A 264 -4.91 21.46 4.39
N SER A 265 -4.99 20.58 5.39
CA SER A 265 -4.78 19.14 5.21
C SER A 265 -5.79 18.51 4.24
N SER A 266 -6.95 19.15 4.01
CA SER A 266 -7.94 18.70 3.03
C SER A 266 -7.42 18.71 1.59
N LEU A 267 -6.59 19.69 1.21
CA LEU A 267 -5.95 19.70 -0.11
C LEU A 267 -4.95 18.55 -0.23
N VAL A 268 -4.14 18.32 0.81
CA VAL A 268 -3.16 17.24 0.84
C VAL A 268 -3.89 15.89 0.73
N ALA A 269 -5.00 15.73 1.47
CA ALA A 269 -5.86 14.55 1.41
C ALA A 269 -6.39 14.33 0.00
N LEU A 270 -6.92 15.37 -0.65
CA LEU A 270 -7.39 15.30 -2.04
C LEU A 270 -6.29 14.79 -2.98
N ILE A 271 -5.12 15.41 -2.95
CA ILE A 271 -3.99 15.07 -3.83
C ILE A 271 -3.52 13.62 -3.58
N SER A 272 -3.31 13.24 -2.33
CA SER A 272 -2.87 11.87 -1.97
C SER A 272 -3.91 10.81 -2.33
N GLY A 273 -5.19 11.08 -2.05
CA GLY A 273 -6.30 10.20 -2.42
C GLY A 273 -6.40 10.02 -3.93
N MET A 274 -6.28 11.11 -4.70
CA MET A 274 -6.26 11.07 -6.16
C MET A 274 -5.05 10.29 -6.69
N ALA A 275 -3.86 10.50 -6.14
CA ALA A 275 -2.66 9.79 -6.56
C ALA A 275 -2.82 8.27 -6.42
N LEU A 276 -3.30 7.81 -5.26
CA LEU A 276 -3.54 6.39 -4.99
C LEU A 276 -4.65 5.83 -5.88
N SER A 277 -5.73 6.61 -6.05
CA SER A 277 -6.88 6.24 -6.89
C SER A 277 -6.49 6.03 -8.35
N ILE A 278 -5.74 6.96 -8.94
CA ILE A 278 -5.33 6.91 -10.35
C ILE A 278 -4.33 5.76 -10.58
N PHE A 279 -3.42 5.54 -9.64
CA PHE A 279 -2.46 4.42 -9.69
C PHE A 279 -3.15 3.05 -9.56
N ALA A 280 -4.18 2.95 -8.72
CA ALA A 280 -4.96 1.72 -8.60
C ALA A 280 -5.80 1.46 -9.86
N GLY A 281 -6.39 2.51 -10.43
CA GLY A 281 -7.20 2.43 -11.65
C GLY A 281 -6.42 2.17 -12.93
N SER A 282 -5.09 2.34 -12.95
CA SER A 282 -4.26 2.12 -14.14
C SER A 282 -3.84 0.66 -14.34
N LYS A 283 -4.10 -0.22 -13.36
CA LYS A 283 -3.73 -1.65 -13.39
C LYS A 283 -4.80 -2.57 -14.00
N THR A 284 -5.83 -1.97 -14.58
CA THR A 284 -6.93 -2.61 -15.33
C THR A 284 -6.88 -2.17 -16.77
#